data_AF-A0A6V7RTZ3-F1
#
_entry.id   AF-A0A6V7RTZ3-F1
#
_cell.length_a   1.000
_cell.length_b   1.000
_cell.length_c   1.000
_cell.angle_alpha   90.00
_cell.angle_beta   90.00
_cell.angle_gamma   90.00
#
_symmetry.space_group_name_H-M   'P 1'
#
loop_
_entity.id
_entity.type
_entity.pdbx_description
1 polymer ?
#
loop_
_entity_poly.entity_id
_entity_poly.type
_entity_poly.pdbx_seq_one_letter_code
_entity_poly.pdbx_strand_id
1 'polypeptide(L)'
;MVYAISWNDFIQATRKIISDSPDKTRYVIKLHKPTDEIILKVTDNNNTIMYRLSKNGNMKKIEEFNSLFLTWGTSENPNEPFPLKMSNKGATEQKMKKVK
;
A
#
# COMPACT_ATOMS: atom_id res chain seq x y z
N MET A 1 6.11 -3.16 -15.10
CA MET A 1 6.21 -2.95 -13.64
C MET A 1 6.03 -1.46 -13.38
N VAL A 2 4.95 -1.06 -12.70
CA VAL A 2 4.58 0.36 -12.54
C VAL A 2 4.74 0.79 -11.09
N TYR A 3 5.24 2.00 -10.86
CA TYR A 3 5.28 2.61 -9.54
C TYR A 3 4.02 3.46 -9.34
N ALA A 4 3.28 3.22 -8.26
CA ALA A 4 2.19 4.08 -7.86
C ALA A 4 2.73 5.45 -7.40
N ILE A 5 2.01 6.51 -7.77
CA ILE A 5 2.37 7.90 -7.44
C ILE A 5 1.95 8.23 -6.01
N SER A 6 0.74 7.79 -5.61
CA SER A 6 0.24 7.98 -4.26
C SER A 6 0.06 6.66 -3.51
N TRP A 7 0.10 6.74 -2.18
CA TRP A 7 -0.19 5.59 -1.31
C TRP A 7 -1.60 5.03 -1.55
N ASN A 8 -2.58 5.89 -1.79
CA ASN A 8 -3.95 5.48 -2.03
C ASN A 8 -4.09 4.68 -3.34
N ASP A 9 -3.39 5.11 -4.40
CA ASP A 9 -3.38 4.38 -5.67
C ASP A 9 -2.74 3.01 -5.52
N PHE A 10 -1.66 2.91 -4.74
CA PHE A 10 -1.02 1.64 -4.41
C PHE A 10 -1.98 0.69 -3.69
N ILE A 11 -2.70 1.19 -2.68
CA ILE A 11 -3.68 0.40 -1.91
C ILE A 11 -4.83 -0.08 -2.79
N GLN A 12 -5.42 0.80 -3.61
CA GLN A 12 -6.52 0.42 -4.50
C GLN A 12 -6.09 -0.59 -5.56
N ALA A 13 -4.93 -0.38 -6.20
CA ALA A 13 -4.39 -1.32 -7.16
C ALA A 13 -4.09 -2.68 -6.52
N THR A 14 -3.53 -2.68 -5.31
CA THR A 14 -3.26 -3.90 -4.53
C THR A 14 -4.55 -4.66 -4.23
N ARG A 15 -5.59 -3.96 -3.73
CA ARG A 15 -6.89 -4.56 -3.45
C ARG A 15 -7.49 -5.20 -4.71
N LYS A 16 -7.36 -4.54 -5.86
CA LYS A 16 -7.83 -5.08 -7.13
C LYS A 16 -7.10 -6.39 -7.47
N ILE A 17 -5.77 -6.40 -7.41
CA ILE A 17 -4.96 -7.59 -7.74
C ILE A 17 -5.32 -8.78 -6.83
N ILE A 18 -5.43 -8.55 -5.52
CA ILE A 18 -5.81 -9.60 -4.56
C ILE A 18 -7.23 -10.10 -4.83
N SER A 19 -8.17 -9.20 -5.12
CA SER A 19 -9.56 -9.58 -5.41
C SER A 19 -9.69 -10.38 -6.71
N ASP A 20 -8.86 -10.08 -7.72
CA ASP A 20 -8.89 -10.78 -9.02
C ASP A 20 -8.24 -12.17 -8.93
N SER A 21 -7.22 -12.35 -8.08
CA SER A 21 -6.43 -13.59 -7.99
C SER A 21 -5.77 -13.76 -6.63
N PRO A 22 -6.53 -14.07 -5.57
CA PRO A 22 -6.01 -14.11 -4.20
C PRO A 22 -4.91 -15.18 -4.04
N ASP A 23 -5.11 -16.39 -4.57
CA ASP A 23 -4.19 -17.53 -4.42
C ASP A 23 -2.83 -17.33 -5.10
N LYS A 24 -2.78 -16.44 -6.09
CA LYS A 24 -1.56 -16.16 -6.87
C LYS A 24 -0.88 -14.87 -6.43
N THR A 25 -1.59 -14.03 -5.69
CA THR A 25 -1.10 -12.72 -5.28
C THR A 25 -0.11 -12.88 -4.13
N ARG A 26 1.06 -12.27 -4.31
CA ARG A 26 2.09 -12.19 -3.28
C ARG A 26 2.60 -10.77 -3.19
N TYR A 27 3.02 -10.39 -1.99
CA TYR A 27 3.71 -9.13 -1.79
C TYR A 27 5.10 -9.34 -1.19
N VAL A 28 5.99 -8.40 -1.47
CA VAL A 28 7.38 -8.41 -1.00
C VAL A 28 7.73 -7.02 -0.47
N ILE A 29 8.43 -7.01 0.66
CA ILE A 29 9.09 -5.83 1.22
C ILE A 29 10.58 -5.96 0.91
N LYS A 30 11.15 -4.97 0.21
CA LYS A 30 12.58 -4.91 -0.06
C LYS A 30 13.17 -3.65 0.58
N LEU A 31 14.09 -3.84 1.51
CA LEU A 31 14.91 -2.75 2.03
C LEU A 31 16.06 -2.46 1.06
N HIS A 32 16.12 -1.25 0.53
CA HIS A 32 17.17 -0.80 -0.36
C HIS A 32 18.18 0.07 0.40
N LYS A 33 19.21 -0.57 0.99
CA LYS A 33 20.21 0.10 1.83
C LYS A 33 20.90 1.32 1.17
N PRO A 34 21.26 1.32 -0.13
CA PRO A 34 21.96 2.46 -0.73
C PRO A 34 21.14 3.76 -0.79
N THR A 35 19.81 3.68 -0.93
CA THR A 35 18.94 4.87 -0.97
C THR A 35 18.14 5.07 0.32
N ASP A 36 18.32 4.18 1.31
CA ASP A 36 17.54 4.11 2.56
C ASP A 36 16.00 4.11 2.32
N GLU A 37 15.60 3.47 1.22
CA GLU A 37 14.20 3.33 0.83
C GLU A 37 13.68 1.92 1.10
N ILE A 38 12.38 1.83 1.34
CA ILE A 38 11.63 0.58 1.41
C ILE A 38 10.77 0.49 0.15
N ILE A 39 10.92 -0.61 -0.58
CA ILE A 39 10.17 -0.88 -1.79
C ILE A 39 9.13 -1.96 -1.46
N LEU A 40 7.86 -1.63 -1.63
CA LEU A 40 6.76 -2.59 -1.60
C LEU A 40 6.46 -3.02 -3.03
N LYS A 41 6.27 -4.32 -3.24
CA LYS A 41 5.85 -4.89 -4.52
C LYS A 41 4.72 -5.87 -4.29
N VAL A 42 3.64 -5.75 -5.05
CA VAL A 42 2.54 -6.73 -5.10
C VAL A 42 2.40 -7.25 -6.52
N THR A 43 2.24 -8.56 -6.68
CA THR A 43 2.06 -9.18 -8.00
C THR A 43 1.31 -10.52 -7.93
N ASP A 44 0.53 -10.82 -8.96
CA ASP A 44 -0.14 -12.09 -9.25
C ASP A 44 0.55 -12.89 -10.39
N ASN A 45 1.76 -12.47 -10.79
CA ASN A 45 2.54 -12.86 -12.00
C ASN A 45 2.20 -12.11 -13.30
N ASN A 46 1.01 -11.52 -13.43
CA ASN A 46 0.58 -10.83 -14.65
C ASN A 46 0.60 -9.31 -14.43
N ASN A 47 -0.05 -8.89 -13.36
CA ASN A 47 -0.13 -7.53 -12.87
C ASN A 47 0.94 -7.32 -11.80
N THR A 48 1.58 -6.15 -11.82
CA THR A 48 2.55 -5.79 -10.78
C THR A 48 2.48 -4.30 -10.47
N ILE A 49 2.27 -3.98 -9.20
CA ILE A 49 2.33 -2.63 -8.67
C ILE A 49 3.45 -2.53 -7.64
N MET A 50 4.19 -1.43 -7.68
CA MET A 50 5.25 -1.12 -6.73
C MET A 50 5.03 0.24 -6.09
N TYR A 51 5.55 0.42 -4.87
CA TYR A 51 5.55 1.70 -4.19
C TYR A 51 6.84 1.89 -3.40
N ARG A 52 7.38 3.12 -3.40
CA ARG A 52 8.59 3.47 -2.65
C ARG A 52 8.20 4.30 -1.44
N LEU A 53 8.75 3.92 -0.30
CA LEU A 53 8.61 4.61 0.98
C LEU A 53 10.00 5.02 1.46
N SER A 54 10.12 6.24 1.98
CA SER A 54 11.28 6.57 2.81
C SER A 54 11.17 5.80 4.13
N LYS A 55 12.28 5.25 4.63
CA LYS A 55 12.31 4.44 5.86
C LYS A 55 11.80 5.20 7.09
N ASN A 56 12.11 6.48 7.21
CA ASN A 56 11.75 7.28 8.37
C ASN A 56 10.26 7.68 8.34
N GLY A 57 9.55 7.44 9.44
CA GLY A 57 8.16 7.86 9.63
C GLY A 57 7.08 7.05 8.88
N ASN A 58 7.47 6.05 8.08
CA ASN A 58 6.52 5.24 7.30
C ASN A 58 6.35 3.80 7.80
N MET A 59 7.02 3.41 8.89
CA MET A 59 6.91 2.04 9.43
C MET A 59 5.46 1.67 9.78
N LYS A 60 4.71 2.63 10.35
CA LYS A 60 3.29 2.45 10.67
C LYS A 60 2.44 2.12 9.44
N LYS A 61 2.71 2.77 8.29
CA LYS A 61 1.99 2.48 7.03
C LYS A 61 2.26 1.07 6.55
N ILE A 62 3.47 0.57 6.75
CA ILE A 62 3.86 -0.80 6.37
C ILE A 62 3.16 -1.82 7.27
N GLU A 63 3.12 -1.56 8.58
CA GLU A 63 2.41 -2.41 9.54
C GLU A 63 0.90 -2.45 9.28
N GLU A 64 0.28 -1.28 9.04
CA GLU A 64 -1.12 -1.16 8.63
C GLU A 64 -1.37 -1.93 7.33
N PHE A 65 -0.49 -1.76 6.33
CA PHE A 65 -0.60 -2.48 5.06
C PHE A 65 -0.46 -3.99 5.21
N ASN A 66 0.48 -4.47 6.03
CA ASN A 66 0.65 -5.89 6.27
C ASN A 66 -0.61 -6.52 6.89
N SER A 67 -1.17 -5.84 7.90
CA SER A 67 -2.43 -6.27 8.51
C SER A 67 -3.56 -6.32 7.47
N LEU A 68 -3.70 -5.28 6.65
CA LEU A 68 -4.71 -5.24 5.57
C LEU A 68 -4.52 -6.36 4.54
N PHE A 69 -3.28 -6.60 4.11
CA PHE A 69 -2.98 -7.65 3.14
C PHE A 69 -3.36 -9.03 3.68
N LEU A 70 -3.05 -9.31 4.94
CA LEU A 70 -3.42 -10.57 5.59
C LEU A 70 -4.95 -10.71 5.68
N THR A 71 -5.66 -9.66 6.10
CA THR A 71 -7.13 -9.68 6.13
C THR A 71 -7.72 -9.99 4.77
N TRP A 72 -7.28 -9.30 3.70
CA TRP A 72 -7.77 -9.55 2.34
C TRP A 72 -7.43 -10.94 1.81
N GLY A 73 -6.29 -11.51 2.24
CA GLY A 73 -5.91 -12.87 1.87
C GLY A 73 -6.75 -13.94 2.56
N THR A 74 -7.37 -13.64 3.71
CA THR A 74 -8.19 -14.59 4.49
C THR A 74 -9.68 -14.37 4.37
N SER A 75 -10.12 -13.20 3.91
CA SER A 75 -11.54 -12.85 3.83
C SER A 75 -12.22 -13.57 2.65
N GLU A 76 -13.29 -14.33 2.93
CA GLU A 76 -14.15 -14.88 1.88
C GLU A 76 -15.00 -13.78 1.19
N ASN A 77 -15.15 -12.63 1.85
CA ASN A 77 -15.94 -11.50 1.37
C ASN A 77 -15.05 -10.38 0.79
N PRO A 78 -15.07 -10.13 -0.53
CA PRO A 78 -14.27 -9.08 -1.19
C PRO A 78 -14.61 -7.65 -0.72
N ASN A 79 -15.78 -7.50 -0.11
CA ASN A 79 -16.36 -6.22 0.32
C ASN A 79 -16.19 -5.95 1.82
N GLU A 80 -15.39 -6.74 2.53
CA GLU A 80 -15.18 -6.52 3.97
C GLU A 80 -14.62 -5.12 4.25
N PRO A 81 -15.22 -4.36 5.19
CA PRO A 81 -14.74 -3.04 5.54
C PRO A 81 -13.35 -3.10 6.18
N PHE A 82 -12.55 -2.06 5.95
CA PHE A 82 -11.19 -1.96 6.47
C PHE A 82 -11.18 -2.12 8.01
N PRO A 83 -10.48 -3.12 8.57
CA PRO A 83 -10.42 -3.30 10.03
C PRO A 83 -9.62 -2.20 10.73
N LEU A 84 -8.81 -1.43 9.99
CA LEU A 84 -7.97 -0.37 10.53
C LEU A 84 -8.47 1.00 10.06
N LYS A 85 -8.71 1.91 11.01
CA LYS A 85 -8.90 3.34 10.74
C LYS A 85 -7.61 3.88 10.11
N MET A 86 -7.55 3.93 8.79
CA MET A 86 -6.47 4.59 8.06
C MET A 86 -6.35 6.02 8.59
N SER A 87 -5.22 6.32 9.24
CA SER A 87 -4.93 7.66 9.75
C SER A 87 -4.70 8.60 8.57
N ASN A 88 -5.75 9.25 8.08
CA ASN A 88 -5.66 10.36 7.13
C ASN A 88 -5.07 11.60 7.83
N LYS A 89 -3.78 11.55 8.20
CA LYS A 89 -2.99 12.74 8.62
C LYS A 89 -2.29 13.41 7.43
N GLY A 90 -2.75 13.18 6.20
CA GLY A 90 -2.17 13.76 4.98
C GLY A 90 -3.04 14.82 4.29
N ALA A 91 -4.31 14.99 4.69
CA ALA A 91 -5.22 15.92 4.01
C ALA A 91 -5.14 17.38 4.51
N THR A 92 -4.38 17.66 5.58
CA THR A 92 -4.39 18.98 6.23
C THR A 92 -3.26 19.91 5.77
N GLU A 93 -2.19 19.41 5.15
CA GLU A 93 -1.03 20.26 4.80
C GLU A 93 -1.18 21.05 3.49
N GLN A 94 -2.11 20.69 2.60
CA GLN A 94 -2.32 21.45 1.35
C GLN A 94 -3.28 22.64 1.49
N LYS A 95 -4.01 22.79 2.60
CA LYS A 95 -4.89 23.95 2.83
C LYS A 95 -4.20 25.19 3.41
N MET A 96 -2.95 25.09 3.86
CA MET A 96 -2.23 26.23 4.48
C MET A 96 -1.37 27.05 3.51
N LYS A 97 -1.26 26.68 2.21
CA LYS A 97 -0.42 27.41 1.23
C LYS A 97 -1.17 28.34 0.26
N LYS A 98 -2.45 28.64 0.50
CA LYS A 98 -3.16 29.72 -0.23
C LYS A 98 -3.68 30.77 0.74
N VAL A 99 -2.76 31.54 1.31
CA VAL A 99 -3.02 32.94 1.68
C VAL A 99 -1.75 33.74 1.37
N LYS A 100 -1.76 34.43 0.24
CA LYS A 100 -1.07 35.70 0.01
C LYS A 100 -2.06 36.59 -0.73
#